data_AF-A0A5C4MQX2-F1
#
_entry.id   AF-A0A5C4MQX2-F1
#
_cell.length_a   1.000
_cell.length_b   1.000
_cell.length_c   1.000
_cell.angle_alpha   90.00
_cell.angle_beta   90.00
_cell.angle_gamma   90.00
#
_symmetry.space_group_name_H-M   'P 1'
#
loop_
_entity.id
_entity.type
_entity.pdbx_description
1 polymer ?
#
loop_
_entity_poly.entity_id
_entity_poly.type
_entity_poly.pdbx_seq_one_letter_code
_entity_poly.pdbx_strand_id
1 'polypeptide(L)' 'MSDDLETLVRWEHAGGTWSVVHVSADRATVALCRCDGGEQVDRFTSTDPALLAHVTRRSASEISWLPPADPAG' A
#
# COMPACT_ATOMS: atom_id res chain seq x y z
N MET A 1 17.66 5.33 -0.55
CA MET A 1 16.37 4.66 -0.82
C MET A 1 16.35 3.41 0.01
N SER A 2 15.22 3.09 0.59
CA SER A 2 15.05 1.97 1.52
C SER A 2 14.76 0.70 0.72
N ASP A 3 15.32 -0.43 1.14
CA ASP A 3 15.23 -1.72 0.43
C ASP A 3 13.76 -2.16 0.20
N ASP A 4 12.90 -1.93 1.19
CA ASP A 4 11.46 -2.22 1.09
C ASP A 4 10.75 -1.35 0.03
N LEU A 5 11.09 -0.06 -0.06
CA LEU A 5 10.51 0.86 -1.03
C LEU A 5 10.95 0.51 -2.44
N GLU A 6 12.23 0.18 -2.62
CA GLU A 6 12.75 -0.28 -3.91
C GLU A 6 12.10 -1.59 -4.36
N THR A 7 11.85 -2.51 -3.42
CA THR A 7 11.10 -3.75 -3.67
C THR A 7 9.68 -3.46 -4.13
N LEU A 8 8.96 -2.56 -3.45
CA LEU A 8 7.60 -2.16 -3.82
C LEU A 8 7.55 -1.53 -5.22
N VAL A 9 8.43 -0.56 -5.48
CA VAL A 9 8.50 0.13 -6.78
C VAL A 9 8.85 -0.84 -7.90
N ARG A 10 9.81 -1.74 -7.66
CA ARG A 10 10.16 -2.79 -8.63
C ARG A 10 8.98 -3.73 -8.90
N TRP A 11 8.19 -4.05 -7.89
CA TRP A 11 6.98 -4.86 -8.05
C TRP A 11 5.97 -4.18 -8.99
N GLU A 12 5.72 -2.88 -8.80
CA GLU A 12 4.87 -2.09 -9.70
C GLU A 12 5.40 -2.07 -11.13
N HIS A 13 6.71 -1.86 -11.30
CA HIS A 13 7.35 -1.88 -12.61
C HIS A 13 7.26 -3.24 -13.31
N ALA A 14 7.21 -4.34 -12.55
CA ALA A 14 6.98 -5.68 -13.08
C ALA A 14 5.50 -5.93 -13.48
N GLY A 15 4.60 -4.96 -13.25
CA GLY A 15 3.16 -5.11 -13.45
C GLY A 15 2.44 -5.77 -12.28
N GLY A 16 3.13 -5.97 -11.15
CA GLY A 16 2.54 -6.46 -9.92
C GLY A 16 1.69 -5.38 -9.25
N THR A 17 0.51 -5.76 -8.78
CA THR A 17 -0.34 -4.85 -8.01
C THR A 17 -0.03 -4.99 -6.53
N TRP A 18 -0.31 -3.97 -5.73
CA TRP A 18 -0.19 -4.06 -4.27
C TRP A 18 -1.30 -3.27 -3.60
N SER A 19 -1.58 -3.61 -2.35
CA SER A 19 -2.60 -2.94 -1.55
C SER A 19 -2.12 -2.72 -0.12
N VAL A 20 -2.50 -1.58 0.46
CA VAL A 20 -2.19 -1.25 1.85
C VAL A 20 -3.14 -2.02 2.75
N VAL A 21 -2.61 -2.98 3.51
CA VAL A 21 -3.43 -3.73 4.45
C VAL A 21 -3.58 -2.98 5.77
N HIS A 22 -2.51 -2.30 6.20
CA HIS A 22 -2.51 -1.53 7.42
C HIS A 22 -1.45 -0.43 7.35
N VAL A 23 -1.80 0.78 7.77
CA VAL A 23 -0.84 1.88 7.89
C VAL A 23 -1.04 2.56 9.24
N SER A 24 0.07 2.88 9.90
CA SER A 24 0.14 3.58 11.19
C SER A 24 1.26 4.61 11.13
N ALA A 25 1.39 5.42 12.19
CA ALA A 25 2.40 6.47 12.23
C ALA A 25 3.85 5.94 12.11
N ASP A 26 4.12 4.74 12.61
CA ASP A 26 5.46 4.14 12.70
C ASP A 26 5.66 2.92 11.79
N ARG A 27 4.59 2.36 11.22
CA ARG A 27 4.65 1.10 10.45
C ARG A 27 3.59 1.02 9.38
N ALA A 28 3.96 0.45 8.25
CA ALA A 28 3.07 0.12 7.15
C ALA A 28 3.18 -1.35 6.82
N THR A 29 2.05 -1.94 6.48
CA THR A 29 1.95 -3.32 6.04
C THR A 29 1.30 -3.36 4.67
N VAL A 30 2.04 -3.90 3.71
CA VAL A 30 1.67 -3.92 2.31
C VAL A 30 1.56 -5.35 1.85
N ALA A 31 0.50 -5.62 1.10
CA ALA A 31 0.28 -6.88 0.43
C ALA A 31 0.66 -6.74 -1.04
N LEU A 32 1.55 -7.61 -1.51
CA LEU A 32 1.88 -7.76 -2.92
C LEU A 32 0.92 -8.76 -3.55
N CYS A 33 0.18 -8.32 -4.57
CA CYS A 33 -0.78 -9.13 -5.30
C CYS A 33 -0.26 -9.46 -6.70
N ARG A 34 -0.58 -10.66 -7.18
CA ARG A 34 -0.30 -11.07 -8.56
C ARG A 34 -1.17 -10.28 -9.54
N CYS A 35 -0.63 -10.03 -10.73
CA CYS A 35 -1.31 -9.33 -11.82
C CYS A 35 -2.63 -10.03 -12.26
N ASP A 36 -2.66 -11.37 -12.25
CA ASP A 36 -3.71 -12.15 -12.91
C ASP A 36 -4.95 -12.51 -12.07
N GLY A 37 -5.06 -12.08 -10.81
CA GLY A 37 -6.23 -12.53 -10.02
C GLY A 37 -6.35 -12.07 -8.57
N GLY A 38 -5.58 -11.07 -8.12
CA GLY A 38 -5.75 -10.51 -6.78
C GLY A 38 -5.32 -11.43 -5.63
N GLU A 39 -4.74 -12.60 -5.91
CA GLU A 39 -4.20 -13.48 -4.89
C GLU A 39 -2.93 -12.85 -4.29
N GLN A 40 -2.92 -12.77 -2.95
CA GLN A 40 -1.83 -12.19 -2.19
C GLN A 40 -0.63 -13.13 -2.28
N VAL A 41 0.43 -12.67 -2.93
CA VAL A 41 1.65 -13.44 -3.17
C VAL A 41 2.56 -13.36 -1.96
N ASP A 42 2.66 -12.16 -1.41
CA ASP A 42 3.51 -11.87 -0.27
C ASP A 42 2.95 -10.67 0.50
N ARG A 43 3.36 -10.56 1.76
CA ARG A 43 3.01 -9.46 2.63
C ARG A 43 4.18 -9.18 3.55
N PHE A 44 4.61 -7.93 3.56
CA PHE A 44 5.66 -7.48 4.46
C PHE A 44 5.22 -6.24 5.25
N THR A 45 5.84 -6.07 6.40
CA THR A 45 5.67 -4.90 7.26
C THR A 45 6.99 -4.16 7.31
N SER A 46 6.95 -2.86 7.04
CA SER A 46 8.12 -1.98 7.11
C SER A 46 7.82 -0.78 8.00
N THR A 47 8.83 -0.37 8.76
CA THR A 47 8.83 0.84 9.60
C THR A 47 9.59 1.98 8.94
N ASP A 48 9.94 1.82 7.67
CA ASP A 48 10.70 2.82 6.94
C ASP A 48 9.86 4.07 6.64
N PRO A 49 10.34 5.28 7.00
CA PRO A 49 9.59 6.52 6.82
C PRO A 49 9.34 6.87 5.34
N ALA A 50 10.22 6.47 4.42
CA ALA A 50 10.01 6.74 2.99
C ALA A 50 8.92 5.84 2.41
N LEU A 51 8.88 4.56 2.82
CA LEU A 51 7.77 3.68 2.47
C LEU A 51 6.46 4.19 3.07
N LEU A 52 6.43 4.51 4.37
CA LEU A 52 5.28 5.10 5.06
C LEU A 52 4.69 6.31 4.34
N ALA A 53 5.54 7.26 3.93
CA ALA A 53 5.11 8.44 3.17
C ALA A 53 4.54 8.08 1.80
N HIS A 54 5.13 7.09 1.12
CA HIS A 54 4.67 6.62 -0.18
C HIS A 54 3.26 6.00 -0.09
N VAL A 55 3.05 5.04 0.82
CA VAL A 55 1.74 4.40 0.99
C VAL A 55 0.68 5.37 1.49
N THR A 56 1.00 6.25 2.44
CA THR A 56 0.05 7.24 2.97
C THR A 56 -0.48 8.17 1.88
N ARG A 57 0.39 8.66 0.99
CA ARG A 57 0.00 9.52 -0.15
C ARG A 57 -0.94 8.80 -1.12
N ARG A 58 -0.69 7.50 -1.39
CA ARG A 58 -1.53 6.70 -2.28
C ARG A 58 -2.90 6.42 -1.64
N SER A 59 -2.93 5.98 -0.39
CA SER A 59 -4.16 5.75 0.37
C SER A 59 -4.99 7.03 0.54
N ALA A 60 -4.36 8.18 0.76
CA ALA A 60 -5.05 9.47 0.82
C ALA A 60 -5.70 9.82 -0.52
N SER A 61 -5.11 9.44 -1.65
CA SER A 61 -5.71 9.65 -2.98
C SER A 61 -6.96 8.78 -3.18
N GLU A 62 -6.94 7.53 -2.70
CA GLU A 62 -8.10 6.62 -2.76
C GLU A 62 -9.23 7.09 -1.82
N ILE A 63 -8.88 7.51 -0.60
CA ILE A 63 -9.84 8.04 0.38
C ILE A 63 -10.36 9.42 -0.04
N SER A 64 -9.55 10.23 -0.71
CA SER A 64 -9.97 11.55 -1.20
C SER A 64 -11.09 11.47 -2.23
N TRP A 65 -11.26 10.33 -2.91
CA TRP A 65 -12.38 10.11 -3.82
C TRP A 65 -13.55 9.36 -3.18
N LEU A 66 -13.40 8.86 -1.95
CA LEU A 66 -14.53 8.32 -1.20
C LEU A 66 -15.38 9.50 -0.67
N PRO A 67 -16.69 9.53 -0.93
CA PRO A 67 -17.58 10.40 -0.16
C PRO A 67 -17.44 10.01 1.33
N PRO A 68 -17.61 10.96 2.29
CA PRO A 68 -17.60 10.63 3.70
C PRO A 68 -18.58 9.48 3.91
N ALA A 69 -18.12 8.37 4.51
CA ALA A 69 -18.99 7.25 4.84
C ALA A 69 -20.16 7.80 5.66
N ASP A 70 -21.35 7.87 5.06
CA ASP A 70 -22.56 8.37 5.71
C ASP A 70 -22.82 7.55 6.99
N PRO A 71 -22.76 8.13 8.20
CA PRO A 71 -23.18 7.44 9.41
C PRO A 71 -24.67 7.67 9.64
N ALA A 72 -25.55 7.16 8.76
CA ALA A 72 -27.00 7.02 8.97
C ALA A 72 -27.64 6.33 7.74
N GLY A 73 -28.44 5.27 7.85
CA GLY A 73 -29.06 4.65 9.02
C GLY A 73 -29.76 3.34 8.66
#